data_AF-A0A285BC95-F1
#
_entry.id   AF-A0A285BC95-F1
#
_cell.length_a   1.000
_cell.length_b   1.000
_cell.length_c   1.000
_cell.angle_alpha   90.00
_cell.angle_beta   90.00
_cell.angle_gamma   90.00
#
_symmetry.space_group_name_H-M   'P 1'
#
loop_
_entity.id
_entity.type
_entity.pdbx_description
1 polymer ?
#
loop_
_entity_poly.entity_id
_entity_poly.type
_entity_poly.pdbx_seq_one_letter_code
_entity_poly.pdbx_strand_id
1 'polypeptide(L)'
;MNYYKVLISCGHVGNSKEITIARYFKAKNIVEAFESGNSMPRAKRKHSHTAVLLVEPIDELSYIDGKYQERVNKYLGFNFYK
;
A
#
# COMPACT_ATOMS: atom_id res chain seq x y z
N MET A 1 15.00 9.14 8.58
CA MET A 1 14.04 8.27 7.86
C MET A 1 12.76 8.28 8.65
N ASN A 2 11.64 8.49 7.98
CA ASN A 2 10.31 8.58 8.57
C ASN A 2 9.49 7.34 8.20
N TYR A 3 8.40 7.12 8.92
CA TYR A 3 7.50 6.00 8.71
C TYR A 3 6.16 6.50 8.16
N TYR A 4 5.61 5.76 7.21
CA TYR A 4 4.37 6.12 6.54
C TYR A 4 3.45 4.92 6.39
N LYS A 5 2.16 5.16 6.62
CA LYS A 5 1.06 4.31 6.19
C LYS A 5 0.51 4.86 4.88
N VAL A 6 0.39 3.99 3.89
CA VAL A 6 -0.07 4.34 2.54
C VAL A 6 -1.28 3.47 2.20
N LEU A 7 -2.41 4.10 1.92
CA LEU A 7 -3.60 3.40 1.43
C LEU A 7 -3.55 3.34 -0.09
N ILE A 8 -3.72 2.15 -0.65
CA ILE A 8 -3.56 1.89 -2.09
C ILE A 8 -4.81 1.18 -2.59
N SER A 9 -5.39 1.64 -3.69
CA SER A 9 -6.37 0.88 -4.45
C SER A 9 -5.66 -0.24 -5.23
N CYS A 10 -5.99 -1.48 -4.91
CA CYS A 10 -5.49 -2.66 -5.60
C CYS A 10 -6.62 -3.40 -6.30
N GLY A 11 -6.34 -3.98 -7.46
CA GLY A 11 -7.32 -4.82 -8.16
C GLY A 11 -7.76 -5.99 -7.29
N HIS A 12 -9.04 -6.38 -7.33
CA HIS A 12 -9.57 -7.58 -6.69
C HIS A 12 -9.85 -8.68 -7.74
N VAL A 13 -10.17 -9.89 -7.29
CA VAL A 13 -10.56 -11.00 -8.18
C VAL A 13 -11.87 -10.65 -8.90
N GLY A 14 -11.90 -10.81 -10.22
CA GLY A 14 -13.05 -10.51 -11.08
C GLY A 14 -12.94 -9.17 -11.81
N ASN A 15 -13.83 -8.96 -12.80
CA ASN A 15 -13.73 -7.80 -13.67
C ASN A 15 -14.08 -6.51 -12.91
N SER A 16 -13.21 -5.49 -13.00
CA SER A 16 -13.41 -4.14 -12.46
C SER A 16 -13.53 -3.94 -10.95
N LYS A 17 -13.29 -4.95 -10.11
CA LYS A 17 -13.33 -4.80 -8.64
C LYS A 17 -11.99 -4.31 -8.07
N GLU A 18 -12.06 -3.54 -6.99
CA GLU A 18 -10.90 -2.97 -6.29
C GLU A 18 -11.06 -3.19 -4.77
N ILE A 19 -9.93 -3.31 -4.08
CA ILE A 19 -9.86 -3.28 -2.62
C ILE A 19 -8.85 -2.23 -2.18
N THR A 20 -9.12 -1.59 -1.06
CA THR A 20 -8.13 -0.72 -0.40
C THR A 20 -7.20 -1.57 0.46
N ILE A 21 -5.90 -1.43 0.26
CA ILE A 21 -4.87 -2.09 1.08
C ILE A 21 -4.01 -1.02 1.75
N ALA A 22 -3.73 -1.21 3.04
CA ALA A 22 -2.73 -0.43 3.76
C ALA A 22 -1.33 -1.04 3.57
N ARG A 23 -0.35 -0.19 3.27
CA ARG A 23 1.07 -0.54 3.17
C ARG A 23 1.92 0.39 4.02
N TYR A 24 2.99 -0.16 4.56
CA TYR A 24 3.84 0.52 5.54
C TYR A 24 5.26 0.63 5.00
N PHE A 25 5.74 1.86 4.88
CA PHE A 25 7.03 2.18 4.28
C PHE A 25 7.91 3.00 5.22
N LYS A 26 9.21 2.72 5.18
CA LYS A 26 10.25 3.60 5.71
C LYS A 26 10.81 4.40 4.55
N ALA A 27 10.68 5.73 4.59
CA ALA A 27 11.07 6.61 3.48
C ALA A 27 11.73 7.90 4.00
N LYS A 28 12.46 8.62 3.15
CA LYS A 28 13.07 9.91 3.48
C LYS A 28 12.03 11.01 3.61
N ASN A 29 11.00 10.96 2.76
CA ASN A 29 9.92 11.95 2.72
C ASN A 29 8.61 11.33 2.22
N ILE A 30 7.54 12.13 2.23
CA ILE A 30 6.19 11.70 1.85
C ILE A 30 6.08 11.34 0.36
N VAL A 31 6.89 11.96 -0.51
CA VAL A 31 6.89 11.71 -1.95
C VAL A 31 7.43 10.32 -2.26
N GLU A 32 8.54 9.93 -1.62
CA GLU A 32 9.10 8.59 -1.77
C GLU A 32 8.14 7.49 -1.25
N ALA A 33 7.41 7.76 -0.16
CA ALA A 33 6.38 6.85 0.32
C ALA A 33 5.21 6.73 -0.67
N PHE A 34 4.79 7.85 -1.26
CA PHE A 34 3.77 7.88 -2.32
C PHE A 34 4.20 7.07 -3.55
N GLU A 35 5.42 7.28 -4.06
CA GLU A 35 5.95 6.55 -5.22
C GLU A 35 6.06 5.04 -4.96
N SER A 36 6.49 4.67 -3.74
CA SER A 36 6.54 3.27 -3.30
C SER A 36 5.15 2.64 -3.31
N GLY A 37 4.13 3.36 -2.85
CA GLY A 37 2.74 2.91 -2.92
C GLY A 37 2.22 2.80 -4.35
N ASN A 38 2.50 3.81 -5.19
CA ASN A 38 1.95 3.88 -6.54
C ASN A 38 2.60 2.86 -7.50
N SER A 39 3.82 2.41 -7.21
CA SER A 39 4.55 1.38 -7.98
C SER A 39 4.23 -0.06 -7.57
N MET A 40 3.36 -0.25 -6.56
CA MET A 40 3.01 -1.57 -6.05
C MET A 40 2.35 -2.45 -7.12
N PRO A 41 2.63 -3.77 -7.12
CA PRO A 41 1.88 -4.70 -7.97
C PRO A 41 0.38 -4.61 -7.67
N ARG A 42 -0.42 -4.77 -8.73
CA ARG A 42 -1.90 -4.66 -8.69
C ARG A 42 -2.46 -3.29 -8.31
N ALA A 43 -1.63 -2.27 -8.11
CA ALA A 43 -2.05 -0.89 -7.99
C ALA A 43 -2.96 -0.50 -9.17
N LYS A 44 -4.21 -0.12 -8.88
CA LYS A 44 -5.21 0.26 -9.87
C LYS A 44 -5.31 1.78 -9.95
N ARG A 45 -5.28 2.29 -11.18
CA ARG A 45 -5.35 3.73 -11.52
C ARG A 45 -6.60 4.02 -12.35
N LYS A 46 -7.70 3.34 -12.03
CA LYS A 46 -8.88 3.29 -12.91
C LYS A 46 -9.62 4.62 -12.97
N HIS A 47 -9.74 5.29 -11.82
CA HIS A 47 -10.48 6.54 -11.66
C HIS A 47 -9.59 7.77 -11.45
N SER A 48 -8.28 7.55 -11.26
CA SER A 48 -7.27 8.56 -10.96
C SER A 48 -5.94 8.18 -11.59
N HIS A 49 -5.07 9.15 -11.87
CA HIS A 49 -3.71 8.90 -12.36
C HIS A 49 -2.79 8.20 -11.34
N THR A 50 -3.26 7.97 -10.12
CA THR A 50 -2.54 7.32 -9.03
C THR A 50 -3.40 6.24 -8.37
N ALA A 51 -2.76 5.19 -7.89
CA ALA A 51 -3.41 4.16 -7.06
C ALA A 51 -3.38 4.51 -5.57
N VAL A 52 -2.56 5.48 -5.16
CA VAL A 52 -2.44 5.92 -3.78
C VAL A 52 -3.62 6.81 -3.42
N LEU A 53 -4.34 6.39 -2.38
CA LEU A 53 -5.51 7.09 -1.84
C LEU A 53 -5.13 8.04 -0.70
N LEU A 54 -4.13 7.67 0.10
CA LEU A 54 -3.67 8.44 1.26
C LEU A 54 -2.21 8.08 1.58
N VAL A 55 -1.43 9.09 2.01
CA VAL A 55 -0.14 8.91 2.66
C VAL A 55 -0.18 9.61 4.00
N GLU A 56 0.01 8.86 5.07
CA GLU A 56 -0.09 9.34 6.45
C GLU A 56 1.24 9.07 7.17
N PRO A 57 1.89 10.10 7.77
CA PRO A 57 3.04 9.88 8.63
C PRO A 57 2.61 9.15 9.91
N ILE A 58 3.40 8.18 10.33
CA ILE A 58 3.15 7.38 11.53
C ILE A 58 4.41 7.29 12.38
N ASP A 59 4.24 6.88 13.64
CA ASP A 59 5.36 6.54 14.52
C ASP A 59 5.93 5.13 14.21
N GLU A 60 7.05 4.81 14.83
CA GLU A 60 7.77 3.55 14.63
C GLU A 60 7.00 2.32 15.14
N LEU A 61 6.26 2.44 16.25
CA LEU A 61 5.50 1.31 16.81
C LEU A 61 4.35 0.95 15.86
N SER A 62 3.63 1.96 15.37
CA SER A 62 2.59 1.79 14.35
C SER A 62 3.13 1.17 13.06
N TYR A 63 4.36 1.50 12.66
CA TYR A 63 5.03 0.86 11.53
C TYR A 63 5.29 -0.62 11.78
N ILE A 64 5.86 -0.97 12.94
CA ILE A 64 6.18 -2.36 13.29
C ILE A 64 4.91 -3.22 13.31
N ASP A 65 3.84 -2.75 13.96
CA ASP A 65 2.54 -3.44 13.96
C ASP A 65 2.00 -3.56 12.52
N GLY A 66 2.03 -2.46 11.75
CA GLY A 66 1.61 -2.47 10.35
C GLY A 66 2.33 -3.52 9.50
N LYS A 67 3.64 -3.68 9.68
CA LYS A 67 4.44 -4.73 9.00
C LYS A 67 4.03 -6.14 9.43
N TYR A 68 3.63 -6.33 10.69
CA TYR A 68 3.09 -7.60 11.15
C TYR A 68 1.73 -7.90 10.49
N GLN A 69 0.83 -6.90 10.43
CA GLN A 69 -0.46 -7.01 9.76
C GLN A 69 -0.31 -7.32 8.26
N GLU A 70 0.65 -6.68 7.57
CA GLU A 70 0.94 -6.99 6.17
C GLU A 70 1.33 -8.47 5.95
N ARG A 71 2.13 -9.04 6.86
CA ARG A 71 2.62 -10.42 6.76
C ARG A 71 1.48 -11.44 6.84
N VAL A 72 0.45 -11.16 7.63
CA VAL A 72 -0.72 -12.03 7.79
C VAL A 72 -1.83 -11.72 6.77
N ASN A 73 -1.71 -10.63 6.02
CA ASN A 73 -2.70 -10.23 5.02
C ASN A 73 -2.63 -11.14 3.78
N LYS A 74 -3.67 -11.94 3.59
CA LYS A 74 -3.78 -12.89 2.47
C LYS A 74 -3.68 -12.24 1.09
N TYR A 75 -4.13 -10.99 0.92
CA TYR A 75 -4.04 -10.27 -0.36
C TYR A 75 -2.62 -9.81 -0.71
N LEU A 76 -1.73 -9.76 0.28
CA LEU A 76 -0.33 -9.40 0.14
C LEU A 76 0.59 -10.62 0.14
N GLY A 77 0.04 -11.84 0.11
CA GLY A 77 0.80 -13.08 -0.02
C GLY A 77 1.22 -13.38 -1.47
N PHE A 78 2.29 -14.16 -1.63
CA PHE A 78 2.94 -14.50 -2.92
C PHE A 78 1.97 -15.01 -4.00
N ASN A 79 0.89 -15.71 -3.62
CA ASN A 79 -0.09 -16.29 -4.54
C ASN A 79 -0.89 -15.24 -5.35
N PHE A 80 -0.84 -13.97 -4.97
CA PHE A 80 -1.61 -12.90 -5.62
C PHE A 80 -0.76 -11.96 -6.49
N TYR A 81 0.55 -12.22 -6.63
CA TYR A 81 1.50 -11.45 -7.44
C TYR A 81 1.90 -12.12 -8.76
N LYS A 82 1.20 -13.19 -9.17
CA LYS A 82 1.38 -13.82 -10.49
C LYS A 82 0.78 -12.99 -11.62
#